data_AF-A0A815Y530-F1
#
_entry.id   AF-A0A815Y530-F1
#
_cell.length_a   1.000
_cell.length_b   1.000
_cell.length_c   1.000
_cell.angle_alpha   90.00
_cell.angle_beta   90.00
_cell.angle_gamma   90.00
#
_symmetry.space_group_name_H-M   'P 1'
#
loop_
_entity.id
_entity.type
_entity.pdbx_description
1 polymer ?
#
loop_
_entity_poly.entity_id
_entity_poly.type
_entity_poly.pdbx_seq_one_letter_code
_entity_poly.pdbx_strand_id
1 'polypeptide(L)' 'MELTICLVLINIGCILAIYFYLTRNHRYWQKQGIPGPRPWPFFGTYLKQFFIPFLETEMQWYNQYGKIYG' A
#
# COMPACT_ATOMS: atom_id res chain seq x y z
N MET A 1 2.04 -29.39 -21.61
CA MET A 1 1.70 -29.32 -20.16
C MET A 1 2.88 -28.78 -19.35
N GLU A 2 4.12 -29.24 -19.55
CA GLU A 2 5.28 -28.76 -18.78
C GLU A 2 5.62 -27.28 -19.06
N LEU A 3 5.69 -26.87 -20.33
CA LEU A 3 5.97 -25.47 -20.69
C LEU A 3 4.90 -24.49 -20.16
N THR A 4 3.63 -24.88 -20.23
CA THR A 4 2.51 -24.07 -19.71
C THR A 4 2.59 -23.91 -18.19
N ILE A 5 2.99 -24.95 -17.46
CA ILE A 5 3.20 -24.87 -16.01
C ILE A 5 4.37 -23.93 -15.69
N CYS A 6 5.49 -24.03 -16.41
CA CYS A 6 6.62 -23.12 -16.21
C CYS A 6 6.25 -21.65 -16.45
N LEU A 7 5.48 -21.35 -17.51
CA LEU A 7 5.01 -19.99 -17.78
C LEU A 7 4.11 -19.45 -16.67
N VAL A 8 3.20 -20.27 -16.14
CA VAL A 8 2.34 -19.87 -15.01
C VAL A 8 3.16 -19.54 -13.77
N LEU A 9 4.14 -20.39 -13.43
CA LEU A 9 5.01 -20.17 -12.26
C LEU A 9 5.85 -18.89 -12.39
N ILE A 10 6.41 -18.63 -13.59
CA ILE A 10 7.18 -17.40 -13.86
C ILE A 10 6.28 -16.17 -13.67
N ASN A 11 5.07 -16.19 -14.21
CA ASN A 11 4.14 -15.06 -14.07
C ASN A 11 3.78 -14.80 -12.59
N ILE A 12 3.50 -15.86 -11.83
CA ILE A 12 3.25 -15.74 -10.38
C ILE A 12 4.47 -15.15 -9.66
N GLY A 13 5.67 -15.64 -9.98
CA GLY A 13 6.92 -15.11 -9.42
C GLY A 13 7.11 -13.62 -9.71
N CYS A 14 6.87 -13.20 -10.95
CA CYS A 14 6.94 -11.79 -11.35
C CYS A 14 5.92 -10.93 -10.59
N ILE A 15 4.67 -11.38 -10.47
CA ILE A 15 3.61 -10.65 -9.73
C ILE A 15 4.01 -10.48 -8.27
N LEU A 16 4.52 -11.53 -7.63
CA LEU A 16 5.00 -11.47 -6.25
C LEU A 16 6.18 -10.52 -6.10
N ALA A 17 7.17 -10.58 -7.00
CA ALA A 17 8.32 -9.69 -6.98
C ALA A 17 7.91 -8.22 -7.10
N ILE A 18 6.99 -7.90 -8.02
CA ILE A 18 6.43 -6.55 -8.18
C ILE A 18 5.68 -6.13 -6.91
N TYR A 19 4.84 -7.01 -6.35
CA TYR A 19 4.12 -6.75 -5.11
C TYR A 19 5.07 -6.41 -3.95
N PHE A 20 6.12 -7.21 -3.75
CA PHE A 20 7.12 -6.96 -2.70
C PHE A 20 7.92 -5.68 -2.95
N TYR A 21 8.30 -5.41 -4.20
CA TYR A 21 9.02 -4.19 -4.56
C TYR A 21 8.20 -2.94 -4.21
N LEU A 22 6.92 -2.92 -4.57
CA LEU A 22 6.04 -1.78 -4.32
C LEU A 22 5.67 -1.62 -2.84
N THR A 23 5.45 -2.71 -2.12
CA THR A 23 5.06 -2.66 -0.69
C THR A 23 6.25 -2.48 0.27
N ARG A 24 7.50 -2.55 -0.22
CA ARG A 24 8.72 -2.45 0.59
C ARG A 24 8.77 -1.19 1.48
N ASN A 25 8.28 -0.06 0.97
CA ASN A 25 8.37 1.22 1.68
C ASN A 25 7.15 1.52 2.58
N HIS A 26 6.11 0.68 2.54
CA HIS A 26 4.86 0.91 3.30
C HIS A 26 5.07 0.92 4.83
N ARG A 27 6.20 0.41 5.32
CA ARG A 27 6.52 0.35 6.76
C ARG A 27 7.49 1.44 7.20
N TYR A 28 7.83 2.40 6.34
CA TYR A 28 8.80 3.45 6.66
C TYR A 28 8.39 4.27 7.90
N TRP A 29 7.19 4.85 7.89
CA TRP A 29 6.67 5.64 9.02
C TRP A 29 6.40 4.81 10.28
N GLN A 30 5.88 3.59 10.09
CA GLN A 30 5.69 2.64 11.17
C GLN A 30 7.01 2.35 11.91
N LYS A 31 8.13 2.21 11.19
CA LYS A 31 9.46 2.00 11.80
C LYS A 31 9.96 3.21 12.58
N GLN A 32 9.46 4.41 12.29
CA GLN A 32 9.78 5.65 13.00
C GLN A 32 8.83 5.92 14.17
N GLY A 33 7.88 5.02 14.45
CA GLY A 33 6.87 5.21 15.49
C GLY A 33 5.79 6.22 15.12
N ILE A 34 5.73 6.62 13.83
CA ILE A 34 4.71 7.54 13.34
C ILE A 34 3.49 6.70 12.91
N PRO A 35 2.33 6.90 13.54
CA PRO A 35 1.10 6.22 13.15
C PRO A 35 0.58 6.76 11.82
N GLY A 36 -0.15 5.96 11.07
CA GLY A 36 -0.79 6.44 9.86
C GLY A 36 -1.54 5.36 9.08
N PRO A 37 -2.26 5.77 8.03
CA PRO A 37 -3.09 4.88 7.23
C PRO A 37 -2.24 3.85 6.48
N ARG A 38 -2.68 2.59 6.45
CA ARG A 38 -1.98 1.55 5.69
C ARG A 38 -2.17 1.78 4.18
N PRO A 39 -1.10 2.00 3.41
CA PRO A 39 -1.20 2.17 1.97
C PRO A 39 -1.60 0.87 1.26
N TRP A 40 -2.45 1.00 0.24
CA TRP A 40 -2.77 -0.09 -0.68
C TRP A 40 -1.58 -0.38 -1.61
N PRO A 41 -1.34 -1.66 -1.95
CA PRO A 41 -0.40 -2.01 -3.02
C PRO A 41 -0.75 -1.22 -4.29
N PHE A 42 0.27 -0.68 -4.98
CA PHE A 42 0.19 0.17 -6.18
C PHE A 42 -0.39 1.58 -5.98
N PHE A 43 -1.48 1.75 -5.23
CA PHE A 43 -2.20 3.03 -5.12
C PHE A 43 -1.85 3.86 -3.87
N GLY A 44 -1.17 3.26 -2.89
CA GLY A 44 -0.87 3.93 -1.65
C GLY A 44 -2.13 4.31 -0.87
N THR A 45 -2.11 5.47 -0.22
CA THR A 45 -3.25 6.03 0.51
C THR A 45 -4.23 6.79 -0.39
N TYR A 46 -3.81 7.12 -1.61
CA TYR A 46 -4.61 7.87 -2.60
C TYR A 46 -5.90 7.15 -3.01
N LEU A 47 -5.93 5.81 -2.95
CA LEU A 47 -7.14 5.06 -3.29
C LEU A 47 -8.35 5.53 -2.47
N LYS A 48 -8.16 5.84 -1.18
CA LYS A 48 -9.22 6.36 -0.32
C LYS A 48 -9.69 7.74 -0.77
N GLN A 49 -8.78 8.59 -1.25
CA GLN A 49 -9.05 9.95 -1.72
C GLN A 49 -9.81 9.98 -3.07
N PHE A 50 -9.83 8.88 -3.83
CA PHE A 50 -10.68 8.76 -5.02
C PHE A 50 -12.16 8.57 -4.69
N PHE A 51 -12.47 7.91 -3.57
CA PHE A 51 -13.85 7.61 -3.16
C PHE A 51 -14.38 8.60 -2.12
N ILE A 52 -13.50 9.18 -1.32
CA ILE A 52 -13.81 10.09 -0.23
C ILE A 52 -13.07 11.40 -0.49
N PRO A 53 -13.72 12.58 -0.39
CA PRO A 53 -13.05 13.86 -0.55
C PRO A 53 -11.79 13.97 0.31
N PHE A 54 -10.77 14.63 -0.25
CA PHE A 54 -9.47 14.82 0.41
C PHE A 54 -9.62 15.36 1.84
N LEU A 55 -10.38 16.46 2.01
CA LEU A 55 -10.54 17.12 3.31
C LEU A 55 -11.18 16.21 4.37
N GLU A 56 -12.18 15.43 3.98
CA GLU A 56 -12.85 14.48 4.88
C GLU A 56 -11.89 13.34 5.28
N THR A 57 -11.08 12.87 4.34
CA THR A 57 -10.05 11.86 4.60
C THR A 57 -8.99 12.38 5.57
N GLU A 58 -8.50 13.60 5.38
CA GLU A 58 -7.53 14.25 6.28
C GLU A 58 -8.12 14.46 7.69
N MET A 59 -9.38 14.93 7.79
CA MET A 59 -10.05 15.07 9.09
C MET A 59 -10.17 13.73 9.82
N GLN A 60 -10.52 12.66 9.11
CA GLN A 60 -10.59 11.32 9.69
C GLN A 60 -9.23 10.85 10.20
N TRP A 61 -8.16 11.04 9.42
CA TRP A 61 -6.81 10.65 9.83
C TRP A 61 -6.27 11.50 10.98
N TYR A 62 -6.51 12.81 10.96
CA TYR A 62 -6.15 13.70 12.06
C TYR A 62 -6.84 13.29 13.36
N ASN A 63 -8.15 12.99 13.31
CA ASN A 63 -8.90 12.55 14.49
C ASN A 63 -8.43 11.19 15.01
N GLN A 64 -7.98 10.29 14.12
CA GLN A 64 -7.57 8.94 14.48
C GLN A 64 -6.12 8.84 14.96
N TYR A 65 -5.20 9.53 14.29
CA TYR A 65 -3.75 9.41 14.50
C TYR A 65 -3.15 10.63 15.21
N GLY A 66 -3.89 11.72 15.33
CA GLY A 66 -3.47 12.96 15.97
C GLY A 66 -2.77 13.92 15.01
N LYS A 67 -2.05 14.88 15.59
CA LYS A 67 -1.43 15.98 14.84
C LYS A 67 -0.34 15.54 13.85
N ILE A 68 0.33 14.42 14.11
CA ILE A 68 1.43 13.90 13.29
C ILE A 68 1.10 12.48 12.87
N TYR A 69 0.91 12.27 11.58
CA TYR A 69 0.74 10.96 10.95
C TYR A 69 1.43 10.89 9.60
N GLY A 70 1.70 9.67 9.11
CA GLY A 70 2.44 9.42 7.87
C GLY A 70 2.06 8.13 7.15
#